data_AF-A0A4Q5T8F8-F1
#
_entry.id   AF-A0A4Q5T8F8-F1
#
_cell.length_a   1.000
_cell.length_b   1.000
_cell.length_c   1.000
_cell.angle_alpha   90.00
_cell.angle_beta   90.00
_cell.angle_gamma   90.00
#
_symmetry.space_group_name_H-M   'P 1'
#
loop_
_entity.id
_entity.type
_entity.pdbx_description
1 polymer ?
#
loop_
_entity_poly.entity_id
_entity_poly.type
_entity_poly.pdbx_seq_one_letter_code
_entity_poly.pdbx_strand_id
1 'polypeptide(L)'
;NDFIPTVAKRGAAIIEARGASSAASAASATIDAARDWLHGTPEGDWASMAVVSDGSYGVPEGLIYSYPVTTSNGDWEIVQGLEIDDFSRARMDATAAELVEERDAVKELGLI
;
A
#
# COMPACT_ATOMS: atom_id res chain seq x y z
N ASN A 1 -7.89 -18.68 4.69
CA ASN A 1 -7.64 -19.11 3.30
C ASN A 1 -8.47 -18.35 2.27
N ASP A 2 -9.56 -17.67 2.65
CA ASP A 2 -10.41 -16.98 1.66
C ASP A 2 -10.13 -15.48 1.54
N PHE A 3 -9.92 -14.79 2.66
CA PHE A 3 -9.82 -13.31 2.67
C PHE A 3 -8.65 -12.77 1.85
N ILE A 4 -7.40 -13.10 2.23
CA ILE A 4 -6.20 -12.58 1.57
C ILE A 4 -6.19 -12.90 0.06
N PRO A 5 -6.43 -14.15 -0.39
CA PRO A 5 -6.43 -14.45 -1.82
C PRO A 5 -7.55 -13.75 -2.59
N THR A 6 -8.73 -13.57 -1.97
CA THR A 6 -9.86 -12.86 -2.61
C THR A 6 -9.53 -11.39 -2.85
N VAL A 7 -8.92 -10.71 -1.88
CA VAL A 7 -8.50 -9.31 -2.02
C VAL A 7 -7.41 -9.20 -3.09
N ALA A 8 -6.33 -9.98 -2.96
CA ALA A 8 -5.19 -9.92 -3.87
C ALA A 8 -5.57 -10.21 -5.34
N LYS A 9 -6.56 -11.09 -5.56
CA LYS A 9 -7.01 -11.48 -6.92
C LYS A 9 -8.23 -10.72 -7.40
N ARG A 10 -8.71 -9.69 -6.67
CA ARG A 10 -9.97 -9.03 -7.00
C ARG A 10 -9.97 -8.39 -8.37
N GLY A 11 -8.86 -7.76 -8.78
CA GLY A 11 -8.73 -7.16 -10.13
C GLY A 11 -8.94 -8.18 -11.25
N ALA A 12 -8.31 -9.36 -11.13
CA ALA A 12 -8.48 -10.45 -12.09
C ALA A 12 -9.93 -10.97 -12.13
N ALA A 13 -10.57 -11.11 -10.97
CA ALA A 13 -11.98 -11.50 -10.90
C ALA A 13 -12.92 -10.48 -11.57
N ILE A 14 -12.61 -9.18 -11.51
CA ILE A 14 -13.38 -8.15 -12.23
C ILE A 14 -13.17 -8.27 -13.75
N ILE A 15 -11.94 -8.53 -14.19
CA ILE A 15 -11.65 -8.75 -15.61
C ILE A 15 -12.41 -9.96 -16.14
N GLU A 16 -12.41 -11.07 -15.40
CA GLU A 16 -13.15 -12.28 -15.76
C GLU A 16 -14.66 -12.01 -15.88
N ALA A 17 -15.24 -11.29 -14.92
CA ALA A 17 -16.67 -11.01 -14.90
C ALA A 17 -17.13 -9.97 -15.93
N ARG A 18 -16.30 -8.95 -16.23
CA ARG A 18 -16.69 -7.80 -17.06
C ARG A 18 -16.05 -7.78 -18.45
N GLY A 19 -15.03 -8.60 -18.70
CA GLY A 19 -14.18 -8.54 -19.90
C GLY A 19 -13.30 -7.28 -19.98
N ALA A 20 -13.22 -6.50 -18.90
CA ALA A 20 -12.49 -5.24 -18.83
C ALA A 20 -12.03 -4.95 -17.39
N SER A 21 -11.03 -4.07 -17.23
CA SER A 21 -10.47 -3.74 -15.93
C SER A 21 -11.46 -3.01 -15.00
N SER A 22 -11.11 -2.94 -13.71
CA SER A 22 -11.87 -2.29 -12.64
C SER A 22 -11.78 -0.76 -12.66
N ALA A 23 -11.95 -0.15 -13.83
CA ALA A 23 -11.71 1.28 -14.06
C ALA A 23 -12.47 2.22 -13.11
N ALA A 24 -13.78 2.01 -12.92
CA ALA A 24 -14.60 2.90 -12.10
C ALA A 24 -14.23 2.84 -10.61
N SER A 25 -13.99 1.64 -10.07
CA SER A 25 -13.58 1.51 -8.67
C SER A 25 -12.15 1.99 -8.44
N ALA A 26 -11.25 1.82 -9.43
CA ALA A 26 -9.91 2.40 -9.37
C ALA A 26 -9.98 3.94 -9.33
N ALA A 27 -10.81 4.56 -10.17
CA ALA A 27 -11.02 6.01 -10.15
C ALA A 27 -11.60 6.51 -8.81
N SER A 28 -12.54 5.75 -8.23
CA SER A 28 -13.05 6.06 -6.88
C SER A 28 -11.93 6.03 -5.84
N ALA A 29 -11.12 4.96 -5.81
CA ALA A 29 -10.02 4.84 -4.87
C ALA A 29 -8.95 5.94 -5.06
N THR A 30 -8.70 6.38 -6.29
CA THR A 30 -7.84 7.54 -6.55
C THR A 30 -8.41 8.82 -5.96
N ILE A 31 -9.73 9.05 -6.09
CA ILE A 31 -10.40 10.22 -5.49
C ILE A 31 -10.33 10.15 -3.97
N ASP A 32 -10.62 8.99 -3.39
CA ASP A 32 -10.64 8.81 -1.94
C ASP A 32 -9.25 9.05 -1.35
N ALA A 33 -8.20 8.44 -1.92
CA ALA A 33 -6.82 8.65 -1.46
C ALA A 33 -6.37 10.11 -1.56
N ALA A 34 -6.69 10.80 -2.66
CA ALA A 34 -6.35 12.21 -2.83
C ALA A 34 -7.15 13.12 -1.88
N ARG A 35 -8.44 12.81 -1.67
CA ARG A 35 -9.30 13.54 -0.72
C ARG A 35 -8.75 13.39 0.69
N ASP A 36 -8.50 12.18 1.15
CA ASP A 36 -8.03 11.92 2.50
C ASP A 36 -6.65 12.56 2.70
N TRP A 37 -5.76 12.48 1.72
CA TRP A 37 -4.46 13.15 1.81
C TRP A 37 -4.59 14.68 1.97
N LEU A 38 -5.40 15.33 1.13
CA LEU A 38 -5.53 16.80 1.15
C LEU A 38 -6.38 17.33 2.31
N HIS A 39 -7.35 16.55 2.78
CA HIS A 39 -8.37 17.01 3.73
C HIS A 39 -8.30 16.32 5.10
N GLY A 40 -7.43 15.33 5.25
CA GLY A 40 -7.20 14.59 6.48
C GLY A 40 -8.05 13.32 6.59
N THR A 41 -7.51 12.32 7.28
CA THR A 41 -8.24 11.11 7.69
C THR A 41 -9.18 11.44 8.87
N PRO A 42 -10.29 10.70 9.03
CA PRO A 42 -11.16 10.84 10.20
C PRO A 42 -10.42 10.61 11.52
N GLU A 43 -10.86 11.29 12.60
CA GLU A 43 -10.31 11.07 13.93
C GLU A 43 -10.53 9.63 14.41
N GLY A 44 -9.46 8.98 14.87
CA GLY A 44 -9.48 7.60 15.31
C GLY A 44 -9.47 6.55 14.19
N ASP A 45 -9.26 6.97 12.94
CA ASP A 45 -9.16 6.09 11.77
C ASP A 45 -7.87 6.37 10.96
N TRP A 46 -7.51 5.46 10.07
CA TRP A 46 -6.37 5.60 9.17
C TRP A 46 -6.68 5.09 7.76
N ALA A 47 -5.91 5.54 6.78
CA ALA A 47 -5.95 5.03 5.41
C ALA A 47 -4.71 4.17 5.11
N SER A 48 -4.75 3.40 4.03
CA SER A 48 -3.55 2.74 3.49
C SER A 48 -2.97 3.58 2.36
N MET A 49 -1.70 3.99 2.48
CA MET A 49 -1.00 4.73 1.42
C MET A 49 0.40 4.15 1.21
N ALA A 50 0.77 3.98 -0.06
CA ALA A 50 2.14 3.64 -0.43
C ALA A 50 3.01 4.90 -0.39
N VAL A 51 3.87 4.99 0.62
CA VAL A 51 4.73 6.15 0.91
C VAL A 51 6.17 5.70 1.12
N VAL A 52 7.10 6.65 1.13
CA VAL A 52 8.52 6.33 1.34
C VAL A 52 8.74 5.80 2.75
N SER A 53 9.36 4.62 2.85
CA SER A 53 9.72 4.01 4.13
C SER A 53 10.87 4.77 4.79
N ASP A 54 10.71 5.01 6.08
CA ASP A 54 11.70 5.53 7.02
C ASP A 54 12.30 4.43 7.93
N GLY A 55 12.12 3.16 7.58
CA GLY A 55 12.50 2.02 8.42
C GLY A 55 11.39 1.53 9.34
N SER A 56 10.26 2.23 9.41
CA SER A 56 9.10 1.83 10.20
C SER A 56 8.71 0.38 9.95
N TYR A 57 8.40 -0.33 11.04
CA TYR A 57 8.03 -1.74 11.03
C TYR A 57 9.08 -2.69 10.39
N GLY A 58 10.35 -2.28 10.30
CA GLY A 58 11.43 -3.11 9.75
C GLY A 58 11.42 -3.23 8.23
N VAL A 59 10.63 -2.42 7.53
CA VAL A 59 10.67 -2.33 6.06
C VAL A 59 11.91 -1.52 5.64
N PRO A 60 12.66 -1.93 4.60
CA PRO A 60 13.84 -1.20 4.17
C PRO A 60 13.57 0.26 3.79
N GLU A 61 14.40 1.17 4.32
CA GLU A 61 14.34 2.61 4.02
C GLU A 61 14.39 2.90 2.52
N GLY A 62 13.64 3.92 2.10
CA GLY A 62 13.60 4.40 0.71
C GLY A 62 12.70 3.59 -0.23
N LEU A 63 12.11 2.48 0.21
CA LEU A 63 11.06 1.80 -0.55
C LEU A 63 9.75 2.59 -0.52
N ILE A 64 9.02 2.63 -1.63
CA ILE A 64 7.61 3.02 -1.62
C ILE A 64 6.81 1.79 -1.17
N TYR A 65 6.33 1.81 0.07
CA TYR A 65 5.65 0.68 0.73
C TYR A 65 4.33 1.14 1.35
N SER A 66 3.30 0.30 1.31
CA SER A 66 1.97 0.65 1.85
C SER A 66 1.92 0.53 3.38
N TYR A 67 1.64 1.63 4.05
CA TYR A 67 1.48 1.71 5.51
C TYR A 67 0.08 2.14 5.91
N PRO A 68 -0.37 1.82 7.13
CA PRO A 68 -1.41 2.60 7.79
C PRO A 68 -0.89 4.02 8.05
N VAL A 69 -1.58 5.02 7.52
CA VAL A 69 -1.22 6.43 7.71
C VAL A 69 -2.42 7.25 8.15
N THR A 70 -2.17 8.22 9.00
CA THR A 70 -3.07 9.35 9.22
C THR A 70 -2.61 10.53 8.37
N THR A 71 -3.54 11.35 7.90
CA THR A 71 -3.21 12.53 7.08
C THR A 71 -3.77 13.81 7.71
N SER A 72 -3.06 14.91 7.51
CA SER A 72 -3.51 16.24 7.95
C SER A 72 -2.80 17.32 7.13
N ASN A 73 -3.54 18.34 6.67
CA ASN A 73 -2.99 19.50 5.95
C ASN A 73 -2.12 19.16 4.73
N GLY A 74 -2.36 18.03 4.05
CA GLY A 74 -1.56 17.60 2.90
C GLY A 74 -0.27 16.84 3.27
N ASP A 75 -0.07 16.52 4.54
CA ASP A 75 0.99 15.63 5.02
C ASP A 75 0.40 14.29 5.48
N TRP A 76 1.25 13.27 5.55
CA TRP A 76 0.93 11.95 6.09
C TRP A 76 1.91 11.58 7.21
N GLU A 77 1.44 10.78 8.15
CA GLU A 77 2.26 10.19 9.22
C GLU A 77 1.94 8.70 9.29
N ILE A 78 2.99 7.86 9.30
CA ILE A 78 2.83 6.42 9.52
C ILE A 78 2.32 6.22 10.95
N VAL A 79 1.21 5.51 11.10
CA VAL A 79 0.70 5.10 12.41
C VAL A 79 1.76 4.23 13.06
N GLN A 80 2.21 4.60 14.25
CA GLN A 80 3.26 3.89 15.01
C GLN A 80 2.66 3.01 16.12
N GLY A 81 3.46 2.06 16.61
CA GLY A 81 3.12 1.28 17.80
C GLY A 81 2.15 0.12 17.59
N LEU A 82 1.86 -0.26 16.33
CA LEU A 82 1.09 -1.47 16.05
C LEU A 82 1.93 -2.73 16.31
N GLU A 83 1.37 -3.69 17.03
CA GLU A 83 2.00 -4.99 17.21
C GLU A 83 1.92 -5.80 15.92
N ILE A 84 3.06 -6.33 15.48
CA ILE A 84 3.15 -7.16 14.28
C ILE A 84 3.36 -8.60 14.73
N ASP A 85 2.32 -9.41 14.62
CA ASP A 85 2.42 -10.86 14.87
C ASP A 85 3.23 -11.58 13.79
N ASP A 86 3.67 -12.81 14.08
CA ASP A 86 4.52 -13.61 13.21
C ASP A 86 3.89 -13.86 11.83
N PHE A 87 2.56 -14.00 11.78
CA PHE A 87 1.81 -14.21 10.55
C PHE A 87 1.90 -12.98 9.64
N SER A 88 1.68 -11.79 10.21
CA SER A 88 1.74 -10.50 9.53
C SER A 88 3.16 -10.18 9.12
N ARG A 89 4.14 -10.42 10.00
CA ARG A 89 5.57 -10.25 9.75
C ARG A 89 6.01 -10.99 8.49
N ALA A 90 5.72 -12.29 8.41
CA ALA A 90 6.11 -13.10 7.27
C ALA A 90 5.53 -12.59 5.94
N ARG A 91 4.33 -11.99 5.95
CA ARG A 91 3.70 -11.41 4.74
C ARG A 91 4.30 -10.06 4.37
N MET A 92 4.53 -9.21 5.38
CA MET A 92 5.17 -7.91 5.18
C MET A 92 6.57 -8.08 4.59
N ASP A 93 7.35 -9.01 5.13
CA ASP A 93 8.71 -9.26 4.68
C ASP A 93 8.74 -9.82 3.24
N ALA A 94 7.79 -10.69 2.88
CA ALA A 94 7.66 -11.18 1.51
C ALA A 94 7.37 -10.05 0.50
N THR A 95 6.42 -9.17 0.83
CA THR A 95 6.12 -8.00 -0.04
C THR A 95 7.27 -7.01 -0.08
N ALA A 96 7.97 -6.77 1.03
CA ALA A 96 9.13 -5.90 1.04
C ALA A 96 10.28 -6.46 0.19
N ALA A 97 10.47 -7.79 0.18
CA ALA A 97 11.44 -8.45 -0.68
C ALA A 97 11.12 -8.26 -2.17
N GLU A 98 9.86 -8.44 -2.58
CA GLU A 98 9.42 -8.17 -3.97
C GLU A 98 9.71 -6.71 -4.37
N LEU A 99 9.44 -5.74 -3.49
CA LEU A 99 9.72 -4.32 -3.76
C LEU A 99 11.22 -4.00 -3.82
N VAL A 100 12.05 -4.72 -3.06
CA VAL A 100 13.52 -4.62 -3.18
C VAL A 100 13.97 -5.12 -4.56
N GLU A 101 13.45 -6.25 -5.02
CA GLU A 101 13.76 -6.81 -6.34
C GLU A 101 13.34 -5.84 -7.45
N GLU A 102 12.13 -5.25 -7.38
CA GLU A 102 11.68 -4.26 -8.35
C GLU A 102 12.56 -3.00 -8.37
N ARG A 103 12.93 -2.48 -7.18
CA ARG A 103 13.84 -1.34 -7.06
C ARG A 103 15.19 -1.64 -7.69
N ASP A 104 15.75 -2.82 -7.45
CA ASP A 104 17.06 -3.18 -7.96
C ASP A 104 17.02 -3.40 -9.48
N ALA A 105 15.92 -3.97 -10.01
CA ALA A 105 15.69 -4.06 -11.45
C ALA A 105 15.66 -2.67 -12.13
N VAL A 106 14.98 -1.67 -11.55
CA VAL A 106 14.96 -0.32 -12.14
C VAL A 106 16.29 0.44 -11.99
N LYS A 107 17.10 0.13 -10.96
CA LYS A 107 18.49 0.60 -10.85
C LYS A 107 19.38 0.03 -11.94
N GLU A 108 19.27 -1.27 -12.22
CA GLU A 108 20.03 -1.92 -13.29
C GLU A 108 19.71 -1.33 -14.67
N LEU A 109 18.48 -0.85 -14.86
CA LEU A 109 18.05 -0.12 -16.06
C LEU A 109 18.50 1.35 -16.09
N GLY A 110 19.12 1.86 -15.03
CA GLY A 110 19.58 3.25 -14.92
C GLY A 110 18.44 4.27 -14.82
N LEU A 111 17.28 3.86 -14.29
CA LEU A 111 16.12 4.75 -14.12
C LEU A 111 16.17 5.54 -12.80
N ILE A 112 17.03 5.13 -11.86
CA ILE A 112 17.34 5.80 -10.59
C ILE A 112 18.82 5.67 -10.23
#